data_AF-A0A7C3FCV1-F1
#
_entry.id   AF-A0A7C3FCV1-F1
#
_cell.length_a   1.000
_cell.length_b   1.000
_cell.length_c   1.000
_cell.angle_alpha   90.00
_cell.angle_beta   90.00
_cell.angle_gamma   90.00
#
_symmetry.space_group_name_H-M   'P 1'
#
loop_
_entity.id
_entity.type
_entity.pdbx_description
1 polymer ?
#
loop_
_entity_poly.entity_id
_entity_poly.type
_entity_poly.pdbx_seq_one_letter_code
_entity_poly.pdbx_strand_id
1 'polypeptide(L)'
;MAQKVILDVDTGRDDGVAHAPKTYLKHASGVVNLSRFRDMDIPVGLATDGVVSNNTLDILEQMRLTALMQKSLSGDPTLFPIREILEIAFCGGAKVVHRESELGAIIPGKLADIVLLRQDGVHVYPRHNPAANLVYSSRASDVDTVVCNGKLLMRQGKLLTIDKERVKREVSKRLKRLGQRVPGKRIATYPV
;
A
#
# COMPACT_ATOMS: atom_id res chain seq x y z
N MET A 1 -10.35 -25.16 -4.52
CA MET A 1 -11.01 -24.53 -5.69
C MET A 1 -10.55 -23.09 -5.77
N ALA A 2 -9.69 -22.75 -6.74
CA ALA A 2 -9.21 -21.39 -6.94
C ALA A 2 -10.37 -20.56 -7.49
N GLN A 3 -10.90 -19.61 -6.71
CA GLN A 3 -11.76 -18.57 -7.28
C GLN A 3 -10.91 -17.81 -8.30
N LYS A 4 -11.30 -17.90 -9.57
CA LYS A 4 -10.86 -16.97 -10.59
C LYS A 4 -11.29 -15.58 -10.11
N VAL A 5 -10.33 -14.77 -9.67
CA VAL A 5 -10.48 -13.32 -9.76
C VAL A 5 -10.55 -13.03 -11.26
N ILE A 6 -11.77 -12.98 -11.81
CA ILE A 6 -12.00 -12.53 -13.17
C ILE A 6 -11.83 -11.01 -13.12
N LEU A 7 -10.61 -10.55 -13.36
CA LEU A 7 -10.38 -9.18 -13.81
C LEU A 7 -10.62 -9.21 -15.30
N ASP A 8 -11.84 -8.84 -15.70
CA ASP A 8 -12.16 -8.48 -17.08
C ASP A 8 -11.50 -7.12 -17.31
N VAL A 9 -10.22 -7.14 -17.68
CA VAL A 9 -9.50 -5.93 -18.11
C VAL A 9 -9.84 -5.79 -19.59
N ASP A 10 -10.69 -4.81 -19.90
CA ASP A 10 -11.07 -4.47 -21.27
C ASP A 10 -9.80 -4.01 -22.00
N THR A 11 -9.24 -4.83 -22.89
CA THR A 11 -7.94 -4.59 -23.55
C THR A 11 -8.00 -3.45 -24.60
N GLY A 12 -8.92 -2.51 -24.45
CA GLY A 12 -9.11 -1.31 -25.27
C GLY A 12 -8.89 0.01 -24.54
N ARG A 13 -8.45 0.01 -23.27
CA ARG A 13 -8.14 1.22 -22.49
C ARG A 13 -6.80 1.12 -21.76
N ASP A 14 -6.21 2.28 -21.47
CA ASP A 14 -5.03 2.46 -20.60
C ASP A 14 -5.36 2.06 -19.15
N ASP A 15 -5.68 0.79 -18.89
CA ASP A 15 -6.11 0.33 -17.57
C ASP A 15 -4.91 0.01 -16.67
N GLY A 16 -5.07 0.24 -15.36
CA GLY A 16 -4.07 -0.05 -14.34
C GLY A 16 -4.65 -0.84 -13.16
N VAL A 17 -3.82 -1.63 -12.49
CA VAL A 17 -4.23 -2.47 -11.34
C VAL A 17 -3.79 -1.83 -10.03
N ALA A 18 -4.77 -1.49 -9.19
CA ALA A 18 -4.56 -1.16 -7.79
C ALA A 18 -4.57 -2.43 -6.93
N HIS A 19 -3.40 -2.90 -6.52
CA HIS A 19 -3.20 -4.17 -5.82
C HIS A 19 -3.22 -4.01 -4.29
N ALA A 20 -4.24 -4.59 -3.63
CA ALA A 20 -4.45 -4.53 -2.17
C ALA A 20 -4.35 -5.90 -1.46
N PRO A 21 -3.16 -6.53 -1.40
CA PRO A 21 -2.98 -7.94 -1.01
C PRO A 21 -3.63 -8.29 0.33
N LYS A 22 -3.55 -7.41 1.33
CA LYS A 22 -4.09 -7.69 2.67
C LYS A 22 -5.60 -7.90 2.66
N THR A 23 -6.34 -7.16 1.84
CA THR A 23 -7.80 -7.33 1.70
C THR A 23 -8.14 -8.72 1.19
N TYR A 24 -7.52 -9.15 0.09
CA TYR A 24 -7.81 -10.47 -0.48
C TYR A 24 -7.46 -11.59 0.49
N LEU A 25 -6.33 -11.45 1.20
CA LEU A 25 -5.91 -12.40 2.23
C LEU A 25 -6.90 -12.43 3.41
N LYS A 26 -7.33 -11.26 3.92
CA LYS A 26 -8.29 -11.16 5.03
C LYS A 26 -9.64 -11.80 4.69
N HIS A 27 -10.08 -11.67 3.44
CA HIS A 27 -11.38 -12.17 2.97
C HIS A 27 -11.31 -13.51 2.25
N ALA A 28 -10.14 -14.14 2.17
CA ALA A 28 -9.90 -15.36 1.39
C ALA A 28 -10.44 -15.29 -0.05
N SER A 29 -10.39 -14.10 -0.68
CA SER A 29 -11.02 -13.83 -1.98
C SER A 29 -10.18 -14.26 -3.19
N GLY A 30 -9.18 -15.13 -2.95
CA GLY A 30 -8.18 -15.51 -3.95
C GLY A 30 -7.04 -14.49 -4.07
N VAL A 31 -5.90 -14.95 -4.55
CA VAL A 31 -4.71 -14.11 -4.76
C VAL A 31 -4.45 -13.94 -6.24
N VAL A 32 -3.90 -12.78 -6.62
CA VAL A 32 -3.64 -12.43 -8.01
C VAL A 32 -2.18 -12.74 -8.36
N ASN A 33 -1.93 -13.42 -9.49
CA ASN A 33 -0.59 -13.59 -10.04
C ASN A 33 -0.20 -12.34 -10.83
N LEU A 34 0.69 -11.54 -10.28
CA LEU A 34 1.09 -10.26 -10.86
C LEU A 34 1.94 -10.43 -12.15
N SER A 35 2.58 -11.58 -12.36
CA SER A 35 3.37 -11.82 -13.58
C SER A 35 2.52 -11.71 -14.84
N ARG A 36 1.23 -12.05 -14.78
CA ARG A 36 0.32 -11.92 -15.94
C ARG A 36 0.15 -10.48 -16.39
N PHE A 37 0.07 -9.53 -15.45
CA PHE A 37 -0.06 -8.11 -15.79
C PHE A 37 1.25 -7.56 -16.34
N ARG A 38 2.39 -8.03 -15.78
CA ARG A 38 3.71 -7.72 -16.33
C ARG A 38 3.83 -8.17 -17.79
N ASP A 39 3.40 -9.40 -18.09
CA ASP A 39 3.47 -9.97 -19.45
C ASP A 39 2.55 -9.24 -20.45
N MET A 40 1.50 -8.56 -19.94
CA MET A 40 0.55 -7.76 -20.72
C MET A 40 0.89 -6.26 -20.74
N ASP A 41 2.00 -5.85 -20.14
CA ASP A 41 2.40 -4.44 -19.93
C ASP A 41 1.31 -3.58 -19.23
N ILE A 42 0.49 -4.21 -18.38
CA ILE A 42 -0.51 -3.53 -17.56
C ILE A 42 0.17 -2.98 -16.29
N PRO A 43 0.12 -1.67 -16.03
CA PRO A 43 0.68 -1.09 -14.82
C PRO A 43 0.06 -1.68 -13.55
N VAL A 44 0.90 -1.98 -12.56
CA VAL A 44 0.46 -2.40 -11.22
C VAL A 44 1.00 -1.42 -10.20
N GLY A 45 0.13 -0.94 -9.32
CA GLY A 45 0.45 -0.11 -8.17
C GLY A 45 -0.08 -0.72 -6.89
N LEU A 46 0.43 -0.29 -5.73
CA LEU A 46 -0.07 -0.76 -4.44
C LEU A 46 -1.26 0.06 -3.97
N ALA A 47 -2.20 -0.59 -3.30
CA ALA A 47 -3.34 0.04 -2.64
C ALA A 47 -3.63 -0.64 -1.30
N THR A 48 -4.30 0.06 -0.39
CA THR A 48 -4.73 -0.55 0.88
C THR A 48 -6.17 -1.04 0.83
N ASP A 49 -6.98 -0.56 -0.12
CA ASP A 49 -8.44 -0.62 -0.03
C ASP A 49 -8.94 0.06 1.29
N GLY A 50 -10.18 -0.19 1.72
CA GLY A 50 -10.81 0.46 2.86
C GLY A 50 -10.41 -0.10 4.24
N VAL A 51 -10.59 0.74 5.27
CA VAL A 51 -10.31 0.39 6.68
C VAL A 51 -11.22 -0.71 7.25
N VAL A 52 -12.26 -1.13 6.55
CA VAL A 52 -13.17 -2.23 6.97
C VAL A 52 -12.67 -3.59 6.46
N SER A 53 -12.00 -3.61 5.31
CA SER A 53 -11.49 -4.81 4.63
C SER A 53 -9.99 -5.01 4.81
N ASN A 54 -9.25 -3.97 5.21
CA ASN A 54 -7.82 -4.05 5.52
C ASN A 54 -7.53 -3.86 7.03
N ASN A 55 -8.19 -2.89 7.66
CA ASN A 55 -8.00 -2.40 9.03
C ASN A 55 -6.72 -1.57 9.29
N THR A 56 -5.84 -1.40 8.30
CA THR A 56 -4.73 -0.42 8.32
C THR A 56 -4.68 0.30 6.98
N LEU A 57 -4.05 1.49 6.96
CA LEU A 57 -3.71 2.22 5.74
C LEU A 57 -2.18 2.25 5.55
N ASP A 58 -1.54 1.09 5.78
CA ASP A 58 -0.08 0.94 5.72
C ASP A 58 0.34 0.38 4.36
N ILE A 59 0.92 1.24 3.52
CA ILE A 59 1.39 0.85 2.19
C ILE A 59 2.67 -0.01 2.24
N LEU A 60 3.50 0.12 3.29
CA LEU A 60 4.70 -0.71 3.47
C LEU A 60 4.32 -2.14 3.81
N GLU A 61 3.23 -2.32 4.56
CA GLU A 61 2.62 -3.64 4.78
C GLU A 61 2.15 -4.26 3.45
N GLN A 62 1.47 -3.49 2.60
CA GLN A 62 1.03 -3.99 1.29
C GLN A 62 2.23 -4.39 0.42
N MET A 63 3.28 -3.56 0.38
CA MET A 63 4.52 -3.85 -0.36
C MET A 63 5.16 -5.17 0.10
N ARG A 64 5.30 -5.38 1.41
CA ARG A 64 5.83 -6.62 1.99
C ARG A 64 4.96 -7.81 1.61
N LEU A 65 3.65 -7.68 1.77
CA LEU A 65 2.69 -8.74 1.47
C LEU A 65 2.73 -9.12 0.00
N THR A 66 2.80 -8.15 -0.92
CA THR A 66 2.97 -8.41 -2.35
C THR A 66 4.24 -9.22 -2.61
N ALA A 67 5.39 -8.80 -2.07
CA ALA A 67 6.67 -9.47 -2.28
C ALA A 67 6.67 -10.93 -1.80
N LEU A 68 6.06 -11.21 -0.64
CA LEU A 68 5.97 -12.55 -0.06
C LEU A 68 4.89 -13.40 -0.75
N MET A 69 3.74 -12.82 -1.05
CA MET A 69 2.61 -13.50 -1.66
C MET A 69 2.95 -13.99 -3.07
N GLN A 70 3.62 -13.17 -3.89
CA GLN A 70 3.98 -13.59 -5.24
C GLN A 70 4.99 -14.75 -5.24
N LYS A 71 6.00 -14.70 -4.35
CA LYS A 71 6.96 -15.81 -4.16
C LYS A 71 6.29 -17.08 -3.69
N SER A 72 5.37 -16.96 -2.72
CA SER A 72 4.60 -18.09 -2.20
C SER A 72 3.71 -18.71 -3.29
N LEU A 73 3.03 -17.87 -4.08
CA LEU A 73 2.15 -18.31 -5.16
C LEU A 73 2.91 -19.03 -6.28
N SER A 74 4.14 -18.60 -6.61
CA SER A 74 4.96 -19.24 -7.64
C SER A 74 5.75 -20.45 -7.16
N GLY A 75 5.99 -20.57 -5.85
CA GLY A 75 6.95 -21.52 -5.30
C GLY A 75 8.41 -21.14 -5.58
N ASP A 76 8.66 -19.92 -6.05
CA ASP A 76 10.00 -19.42 -6.42
C ASP A 76 10.38 -18.20 -5.56
N PRO A 77 11.38 -18.30 -4.68
CA PRO A 77 11.81 -17.21 -3.81
C PRO A 77 12.52 -16.07 -4.56
N THR A 78 12.91 -16.28 -5.83
CA THR A 78 13.59 -15.27 -6.66
C THR A 78 12.62 -14.38 -7.43
N LEU A 79 11.34 -14.79 -7.52
CA LEU A 79 10.31 -14.04 -8.22
C LEU A 79 10.03 -12.68 -7.55
N PHE A 80 9.80 -11.66 -8.37
CA PHE A 80 9.68 -10.26 -7.95
C PHE A 80 10.89 -9.82 -7.09
N PRO A 81 12.05 -9.58 -7.73
CA PRO A 81 13.21 -9.04 -7.05
C PRO A 81 12.87 -7.67 -6.43
N ILE A 82 13.65 -7.26 -5.43
CA ILE A 82 13.41 -6.03 -4.65
C ILE A 82 13.18 -4.82 -5.56
N ARG A 83 14.00 -4.66 -6.61
CA ARG A 83 13.87 -3.55 -7.56
C ARG A 83 12.47 -3.47 -8.16
N GLU A 84 11.90 -4.60 -8.55
CA GLU A 84 10.59 -4.66 -9.18
C GLU A 84 9.46 -4.36 -8.19
N ILE A 85 9.57 -4.87 -6.95
CA ILE A 85 8.63 -4.53 -5.88
C ILE A 85 8.62 -3.03 -5.59
N LEU A 86 9.81 -2.39 -5.59
CA LEU A 86 9.91 -0.94 -5.44
C LEU A 86 9.35 -0.20 -6.66
N GLU A 87 9.58 -0.69 -7.88
CA GLU A 87 8.96 -0.13 -9.08
C GLU A 87 7.43 -0.16 -8.98
N ILE A 88 6.83 -1.26 -8.55
CA ILE A 88 5.38 -1.37 -8.29
C ILE A 88 4.93 -0.38 -7.21
N ALA A 89 5.68 -0.26 -6.11
CA ALA A 89 5.32 0.59 -4.99
C ALA A 89 5.38 2.09 -5.29
N PHE A 90 6.30 2.53 -6.17
CA PHE A 90 6.53 3.94 -6.47
C PHE A 90 6.07 4.31 -7.90
N CYS A 91 6.84 3.94 -8.92
CA CYS A 91 6.55 4.27 -10.32
C CYS A 91 5.23 3.66 -10.81
N GLY A 92 4.91 2.44 -10.36
CA GLY A 92 3.71 1.69 -10.73
C GLY A 92 2.44 2.42 -10.31
N GLY A 93 2.40 2.96 -9.09
CA GLY A 93 1.29 3.81 -8.64
C GLY A 93 1.08 5.05 -9.51
N ALA A 94 2.17 5.71 -9.93
CA ALA A 94 2.09 6.87 -10.81
C ALA A 94 1.54 6.51 -12.21
N LYS A 95 1.95 5.38 -12.77
CA LYS A 95 1.44 4.85 -14.05
C LYS A 95 -0.05 4.48 -13.96
N VAL A 96 -0.46 3.81 -12.88
CA VAL A 96 -1.87 3.42 -12.65
C VAL A 96 -2.82 4.63 -12.61
N VAL A 97 -2.33 5.80 -12.23
CA VAL A 97 -3.11 7.04 -12.19
C VAL A 97 -2.79 8.01 -13.34
N HIS A 98 -2.03 7.57 -14.35
CA HIS A 98 -1.64 8.36 -15.53
C HIS A 98 -0.91 9.67 -15.21
N ARG A 99 -0.02 9.63 -14.20
CA ARG A 99 0.78 10.80 -13.76
C ARG A 99 2.25 10.46 -13.63
N GLU A 100 2.75 9.49 -14.38
CA GLU A 100 4.15 9.11 -14.42
C GLU A 100 5.07 10.22 -14.95
N SER A 101 4.54 11.23 -15.65
CA SER A 101 5.28 12.44 -16.01
C SER A 101 5.58 13.34 -14.81
N GLU A 102 4.76 13.28 -13.76
CA GLU A 102 4.84 14.18 -12.59
C GLU A 102 5.25 13.45 -11.29
N LEU A 103 4.98 12.14 -11.16
CA LEU A 103 5.06 11.40 -9.91
C LEU A 103 5.97 10.17 -9.98
N GLY A 104 6.21 9.55 -8.82
CA GLY A 104 6.78 8.20 -8.70
C GLY A 104 8.31 8.10 -8.77
N ALA A 105 9.02 9.19 -9.05
CA ALA A 105 10.48 9.21 -9.07
C ALA A 105 11.05 10.56 -8.63
N ILE A 106 12.23 10.54 -8.00
CA ILE A 106 12.97 11.74 -7.62
C ILE A 106 13.90 12.12 -8.78
N ILE A 107 13.36 12.87 -9.74
CA ILE A 107 14.13 13.41 -10.88
C ILE A 107 13.70 14.87 -11.15
N PRO A 108 14.57 15.71 -11.72
CA PRO A 108 14.21 17.08 -12.10
C PRO A 108 12.95 17.12 -12.99
N GLY A 109 12.05 18.07 -12.71
CA GLY A 109 10.79 18.24 -13.43
C GLY A 109 9.58 17.54 -12.80
N LYS A 110 9.78 16.56 -11.91
CA LYS A 110 8.70 15.90 -11.15
C LYS A 110 8.33 16.67 -9.88
N LEU A 111 7.14 16.38 -9.35
CA LEU A 111 6.67 16.94 -8.09
C LEU A 111 7.55 16.48 -6.93
N ALA A 112 7.78 17.38 -5.97
CA ALA A 112 8.53 17.08 -4.76
C ALA A 112 7.67 16.30 -3.75
N ASP A 113 7.35 15.06 -4.11
CA ASP A 113 6.70 14.05 -3.27
C ASP A 113 7.76 13.14 -2.67
N ILE A 114 8.19 13.44 -1.45
CA ILE A 114 9.37 12.84 -0.82
C ILE A 114 9.01 12.36 0.58
N VAL A 115 9.46 11.14 0.90
CA VAL A 115 9.33 10.54 2.22
C VAL A 115 10.72 10.22 2.77
N LEU A 116 11.01 10.69 3.98
CA LEU A 116 12.21 10.31 4.73
C LEU A 116 11.85 9.25 5.77
N LEU A 117 12.61 8.17 5.77
CA LEU A 117 12.43 7.03 6.66
C LEU A 117 13.60 6.95 7.65
N ARG A 118 13.30 6.75 8.92
CA ARG A 118 14.32 6.43 9.93
C ARG A 118 14.90 5.06 9.66
N GLN A 119 16.18 4.90 10.00
CA GLN A 119 16.93 3.65 9.86
C GLN A 119 17.67 3.31 11.16
N ASP A 120 17.17 3.78 12.30
CA ASP A 120 17.75 3.64 13.65
C ASP A 120 17.04 2.57 14.49
N GLY A 121 15.93 2.00 14.01
CA GLY A 121 15.21 0.93 14.68
C GLY A 121 15.96 -0.41 14.66
N VAL A 122 15.85 -1.17 15.76
CA VAL A 122 16.47 -2.50 15.87
C VAL A 122 15.98 -3.46 14.78
N HIS A 123 14.73 -3.33 14.33
CA HIS A 123 14.13 -4.18 13.30
C HIS A 123 14.71 -3.98 11.90
N VAL A 124 15.46 -2.90 11.64
CA VAL A 124 16.18 -2.69 10.37
C VAL A 124 17.69 -2.94 10.49
N TYR A 125 18.15 -3.39 11.66
CA TYR A 125 19.56 -3.72 11.89
C TYR A 125 19.83 -5.23 11.69
N PRO A 126 20.94 -5.63 11.04
CA PRO A 126 21.96 -4.80 10.41
C PRO A 126 21.50 -4.18 9.07
N ARG A 127 22.02 -3.00 8.73
CA ARG A 127 21.64 -2.25 7.51
C ARG A 127 22.42 -2.69 6.28
N HIS A 128 22.43 -3.99 5.99
CA HIS A 128 23.20 -4.54 4.87
C HIS A 128 22.65 -4.09 3.50
N ASN A 129 21.33 -4.04 3.34
CA ASN A 129 20.69 -3.58 2.11
C ASN A 129 19.46 -2.70 2.45
N PRO A 130 19.54 -1.38 2.29
CA PRO A 130 18.43 -0.47 2.59
C PRO A 130 17.16 -0.75 1.78
N ALA A 131 17.28 -1.21 0.53
CA ALA A 131 16.13 -1.55 -0.31
C ALA A 131 15.43 -2.83 0.18
N ALA A 132 16.20 -3.84 0.59
CA ALA A 132 15.66 -5.03 1.23
C ALA A 132 14.97 -4.67 2.57
N ASN A 133 15.60 -3.81 3.37
CA ASN A 133 15.03 -3.33 4.62
C ASN A 133 13.73 -2.55 4.39
N LEU A 134 13.64 -1.75 3.33
CA LEU A 134 12.42 -1.05 2.97
C LEU A 134 11.27 -2.02 2.70
N VAL A 135 11.52 -3.07 1.90
CA VAL A 135 10.49 -4.06 1.54
C VAL A 135 10.13 -4.97 2.71
N TYR A 136 11.11 -5.53 3.41
CA TYR A 136 10.87 -6.63 4.34
C TYR A 136 10.83 -6.22 5.81
N SER A 137 11.50 -5.14 6.20
CA SER A 137 11.72 -4.83 7.63
C SER A 137 11.04 -3.55 8.10
N SER A 138 10.98 -2.53 7.25
CA SER A 138 10.52 -1.19 7.62
C SER A 138 9.04 -1.17 7.99
N ARG A 139 8.69 -0.28 8.91
CA ARG A 139 7.35 -0.13 9.49
C ARG A 139 6.82 1.27 9.21
N ALA A 140 5.49 1.45 9.19
CA ALA A 140 4.91 2.80 9.08
C ALA A 140 5.40 3.77 10.17
N SER A 141 5.79 3.27 11.35
CA SER A 141 6.39 4.06 12.43
C SER A 141 7.81 4.59 12.13
N ASP A 142 8.43 4.14 11.05
CA ASP A 142 9.74 4.62 10.62
C ASP A 142 9.61 5.86 9.72
N VAL A 143 8.41 6.21 9.27
CA VAL A 143 8.19 7.44 8.50
C VAL A 143 8.43 8.66 9.40
N ASP A 144 9.41 9.48 9.01
CA ASP A 144 9.85 10.64 9.79
C ASP A 144 9.29 11.95 9.24
N THR A 145 9.51 12.18 7.94
CA THR A 145 9.20 13.44 7.28
C THR A 145 8.50 13.13 5.96
N VAL A 146 7.42 13.86 5.67
CA VAL A 146 6.63 13.71 4.45
C VAL A 146 6.48 15.08 3.79
N VAL A 147 6.92 15.17 2.55
CA VAL A 147 6.76 16.32 1.67
C VAL A 147 5.83 15.92 0.54
N CYS A 148 4.81 16.72 0.25
CA CYS A 148 3.93 16.54 -0.89
C CYS A 148 3.87 17.83 -1.69
N ASN A 149 4.27 17.75 -2.95
CA ASN A 149 4.43 18.89 -3.86
C ASN A 149 5.17 20.06 -3.19
N GLY A 150 6.30 19.75 -2.55
CA GLY A 150 7.15 20.72 -1.86
C GLY A 150 6.61 21.20 -0.50
N LYS A 151 5.42 20.78 -0.07
CA LYS A 151 4.83 21.16 1.22
C LYS A 151 5.09 20.11 2.28
N LEU A 152 5.63 20.52 3.44
CA LEU A 152 5.82 19.65 4.59
C LEU A 152 4.47 19.31 5.24
N LEU A 153 4.12 18.02 5.24
CA LEU A 153 2.92 17.48 5.91
C LEU A 153 3.25 16.85 7.26
N MET A 154 4.44 16.27 7.38
CA MET A 154 4.97 15.67 8.62
C MET A 154 6.46 15.98 8.73
N ARG A 155 6.96 16.22 9.94
CA ARG A 155 8.39 16.39 10.22
C ARG A 155 8.73 15.75 11.56
N GLN A 156 9.78 14.93 11.63
CA GLN A 156 10.20 14.26 12.86
C GLN A 156 9.05 13.48 13.55
N GLY A 157 8.23 12.79 12.76
CA GLY A 157 7.06 12.04 13.22
C GLY A 157 5.86 12.88 13.67
N LYS A 158 5.94 14.22 13.58
CA LYS A 158 4.87 15.15 13.97
C LYS A 158 4.11 15.66 12.75
N LEU A 159 2.79 15.42 12.71
CA LEU A 159 1.91 15.95 11.67
C LEU A 159 1.81 17.47 11.81
N LEU A 160 1.94 18.19 10.69
CA LEU A 160 1.89 19.65 10.65
C LEU A 160 0.54 20.20 10.18
N THR A 161 -0.25 19.37 9.50
CA THR A 161 -1.51 19.77 8.85
C THR A 161 -2.75 19.14 9.49
N ILE A 162 -2.58 18.23 10.46
CA ILE A 162 -3.65 17.47 11.09
C ILE A 162 -3.51 17.51 12.63
N ASP A 163 -4.55 17.99 13.31
CA ASP A 163 -4.70 17.82 14.76
C ASP A 163 -5.26 16.42 15.08
N LYS A 164 -4.36 15.53 15.52
CA LYS A 164 -4.71 14.14 15.86
C LYS A 164 -5.78 14.05 16.95
N GLU A 165 -5.75 14.93 17.94
CA GLU A 165 -6.70 14.89 19.06
C GLU A 165 -8.07 15.40 18.64
N ARG A 166 -8.12 16.45 17.80
CA ARG A 166 -9.38 16.86 17.16
C ARG A 166 -9.96 15.74 16.31
N VAL A 167 -9.16 15.06 15.49
CA VAL A 167 -9.65 13.93 14.68
C VAL A 167 -10.25 12.84 15.56
N LYS A 168 -9.56 12.42 16.63
CA LYS A 168 -10.09 11.43 17.58
C LYS A 168 -11.41 11.86 18.20
N ARG A 169 -11.52 13.11 18.66
CA ARG A 169 -12.78 13.65 19.21
C ARG A 169 -13.91 13.63 18.19
N GLU A 170 -13.64 14.06 16.96
CA GLU A 170 -14.64 14.10 15.88
C GLU A 170 -15.10 12.70 15.46
N VAL A 171 -14.19 11.71 15.46
CA VAL A 171 -14.50 10.30 15.24
C VAL A 171 -15.39 9.77 16.37
N SER A 172 -14.99 9.95 17.64
CA SER A 172 -15.78 9.51 18.80
C SER A 172 -17.19 10.11 18.82
N LYS A 173 -17.33 11.40 18.46
CA LYS A 173 -18.63 12.07 18.35
C LYS A 173 -19.53 11.46 17.28
N ARG A 174 -18.96 11.12 16.12
CA ARG A 174 -19.71 10.54 14.99
C ARG A 174 -19.95 9.04 15.12
N LEU A 175 -19.11 8.34 15.89
CA LEU A 175 -19.20 6.89 16.05
C LEU A 175 -20.55 6.45 16.60
N LYS A 176 -21.18 7.25 17.48
CA LYS A 176 -22.54 6.95 17.97
C LYS A 176 -23.57 6.83 16.84
N ARG A 177 -23.49 7.70 15.83
CA ARG A 177 -24.35 7.67 14.64
C ARG A 177 -23.90 6.60 13.64
N LEU A 178 -22.61 6.50 13.38
CA LEU A 178 -22.05 5.57 12.39
C LEU A 178 -22.11 4.10 12.86
N GLY A 179 -22.11 3.88 14.17
CA GLY A 179 -22.30 2.58 14.80
C GLY A 179 -23.77 2.18 14.93
N GLN A 180 -24.71 3.07 14.62
CA GLN A 180 -26.12 2.70 14.48
C GLN A 180 -26.25 1.89 13.19
N ARG A 181 -26.39 0.58 13.40
CA ARG A 181 -26.77 -0.36 12.36
C ARG A 181 -28.11 0.09 11.78
N VAL A 182 -28.32 -0.10 10.49
CA VAL A 182 -29.68 -0.45 10.07
C VAL A 182 -30.06 -1.74 10.83
N PRO A 183 -31.23 -1.82 11.49
CA PRO A 183 -31.57 -2.89 12.45
C PRO A 183 -31.30 -4.30 11.87
N GLY A 184 -30.49 -5.12 12.55
CA GLY A 184 -30.48 -6.58 12.31
C GLY A 184 -29.14 -7.30 12.15
N LYS A 185 -28.04 -6.72 11.65
CA LYS A 185 -26.75 -7.48 11.51
C LYS A 185 -25.49 -6.69 11.86
N ARG A 186 -24.52 -7.41 12.44
CA ARG A 186 -23.23 -6.92 12.94
C ARG A 186 -22.28 -6.70 11.75
N ILE A 187 -21.49 -5.62 11.72
CA ILE A 187 -20.67 -5.20 10.56
C ILE A 187 -19.49 -6.17 10.32
N ALA A 188 -18.95 -6.79 11.37
CA ALA A 188 -17.94 -7.85 11.27
C ALA A 188 -17.99 -8.72 12.53
N THR A 189 -17.81 -10.03 12.34
CA THR A 189 -17.59 -10.99 13.42
C THR A 189 -16.13 -11.39 13.37
N TYR A 190 -15.36 -10.97 14.38
CA TYR A 190 -14.02 -11.53 14.59
C TYR A 190 -14.21 -12.72 15.53
N PRO A 191 -14.12 -13.97 15.04
CA PRO A 191 -14.13 -15.12 15.93
C PRO A 191 -12.94 -15.00 16.90
N VAL A 192 -13.23 -15.25 18.18
CA VAL A 192 -12.21 -15.36 19.24
C VAL A 192 -11.62 -16.75 19.20
#